data_AF-A0A2M7RUR2-F1
#
_entry.id   AF-A0A2M7RUR2-F1
#
_cell.length_a   1.000
_cell.length_b   1.000
_cell.length_c   1.000
_cell.angle_alpha   90.00
_cell.angle_beta   90.00
_cell.angle_gamma   90.00
#
_symmetry.space_group_name_H-M   'P 1'
#
loop_
_entity.id
_entity.type
_entity.pdbx_description
1 polymer ?
#
loop_
_entity_poly.entity_id
_entity_poly.type
_entity_poly.pdbx_seq_one_letter_code
_entity_poly.pdbx_strand_id
1 'polypeptide(L)'
;AHHPITSGGVYGGNSNFMGQFFPFSHSDPENKTFIPFYGTFYHCYRQNVGSVQDFSNPAYKQYIKDIKDLLIKHEDVVLCSSHEYDLQLMNLAYNYQIISGSLVKNAQVSTLENTVYKTNENGFVKLEVLPYQPILSNFFVLNKKENQFELKKSILLENKKKTKIYKNKISSNAEKKYFTNDSIVAGDYGASQFKHLFFGSLYRDAWTTSVTIPTLDLDTTYGGLTPLKKGGGLQTISLQLIDKDGKKYAFRSIDKTPIKAIPFELRIDLVADIMQDMTATQHPYGALFVAQLLDATELYHGTPKLYIMPDSPKLGNFRAQFSGMYGMLEPKPTELEDKTKSYAHADQVKSSLSLLQKIYKSPKTTIDTMQYAQARVFDIFIGDWDRHQDNWKWIGFKNEEGITHYKPYPKDRDHAFSRMNGLFYYLADRDWAIPFRENFNDHFTGIKSLTIKGASLDRVLLAGLSKKDWLKAASKINNQLTEAVIDSAKLAFPIPLQEKSGKEIAEKLKKRKVGLTKAVEKYYQLLSKEVDIVGTNKAEFFSVQRLPSGDVFVAIYPRDDTTKLLLSRTFYPNETKEIRLFGLAGIDSFYIAGNSNKSILVRIAGGDGNDKVIDISTVKLGTKKT
;
A
#
# COMPACT_ATOMS: atom_id res chain seq x y z
N ALA A 1 -9.51 -19.42 -10.28
CA ALA A 1 -10.50 -18.46 -10.84
C ALA A 1 -11.25 -19.16 -11.98
N HIS A 2 -12.49 -18.79 -12.31
CA HIS A 2 -13.12 -19.33 -13.53
C HIS A 2 -12.46 -18.72 -14.78
N HIS A 3 -12.29 -17.40 -14.76
CA HIS A 3 -11.91 -16.57 -15.90
C HIS A 3 -10.39 -16.37 -16.06
N PRO A 4 -9.81 -16.64 -17.25
CA PRO A 4 -8.42 -16.30 -17.58
C PRO A 4 -8.27 -14.79 -17.80
N ILE A 5 -7.02 -14.29 -17.72
CA ILE A 5 -6.67 -12.87 -17.94
C ILE A 5 -5.82 -12.63 -19.19
N THR A 6 -5.38 -13.71 -19.81
CA THR A 6 -4.73 -13.77 -21.12
C THR A 6 -5.15 -15.12 -21.72
N SER A 7 -5.44 -15.19 -23.02
CA SER A 7 -5.87 -16.45 -23.62
C SER A 7 -5.70 -16.38 -25.13
N GLY A 8 -5.15 -17.45 -25.71
CA GLY A 8 -5.18 -17.70 -27.15
C GLY A 8 -6.49 -18.33 -27.64
N GLY A 9 -7.44 -18.61 -26.75
CA GLY A 9 -8.69 -19.29 -27.03
C GLY A 9 -9.78 -18.38 -27.62
N VAL A 10 -10.96 -18.97 -27.75
CA VAL A 10 -12.14 -18.40 -28.43
C VAL A 10 -12.64 -17.15 -27.71
N TYR A 11 -12.75 -17.20 -26.38
CA TYR A 11 -13.25 -16.07 -25.56
C TYR A 11 -12.20 -14.98 -25.38
N GLY A 12 -10.93 -15.31 -25.64
CA GLY A 12 -9.83 -14.35 -25.83
C GLY A 12 -9.94 -13.51 -27.11
N GLY A 13 -10.92 -13.79 -27.98
CA GLY A 13 -11.15 -13.04 -29.21
C GLY A 13 -10.18 -13.38 -30.34
N ASN A 14 -9.54 -14.54 -30.28
CA ASN A 14 -8.66 -15.03 -31.35
C ASN A 14 -9.45 -15.82 -32.39
N SER A 15 -8.92 -15.89 -33.61
CA SER A 15 -9.46 -16.72 -34.68
C SER A 15 -8.36 -17.20 -35.60
N ASN A 16 -8.57 -18.33 -36.28
CA ASN A 16 -7.69 -18.79 -37.36
C ASN A 16 -8.25 -18.35 -38.73
N PHE A 17 -7.43 -18.40 -39.79
CA PHE A 17 -7.86 -18.04 -41.14
C PHE A 17 -9.11 -18.80 -41.61
N MET A 18 -9.20 -20.09 -41.23
CA MET A 18 -10.36 -20.92 -41.55
C MET A 18 -11.67 -20.44 -40.90
N GLY A 19 -11.61 -19.76 -39.76
CA GLY A 19 -12.78 -19.21 -39.07
C GLY A 19 -13.53 -18.14 -39.87
N GLN A 20 -12.89 -17.52 -40.87
CA GLN A 20 -13.55 -16.57 -41.78
C GLN A 20 -14.60 -17.25 -42.67
N PHE A 21 -14.39 -18.52 -42.99
CA PHE A 21 -15.25 -19.34 -43.84
C PHE A 21 -16.16 -20.28 -43.04
N PHE A 22 -15.69 -20.70 -41.87
CA PHE A 22 -16.38 -21.63 -40.97
C PHE A 22 -16.51 -21.00 -39.58
N PRO A 23 -17.48 -20.10 -39.34
CA PRO A 23 -17.57 -19.28 -38.13
C PRO A 23 -17.57 -20.08 -36.82
N PHE A 24 -18.13 -21.28 -36.84
CA PHE A 24 -18.28 -22.12 -35.64
C PHE A 24 -17.13 -23.12 -35.44
N SER A 25 -16.27 -23.29 -36.45
CA SER A 25 -15.14 -24.24 -36.40
C SER A 25 -14.10 -23.91 -35.33
N HIS A 26 -14.10 -22.66 -34.85
CA HIS A 26 -13.22 -22.20 -33.80
C HIS A 26 -13.69 -22.67 -32.41
N SER A 27 -14.99 -22.62 -32.14
CA SER A 27 -15.61 -23.09 -30.89
C SER A 27 -15.91 -24.59 -30.86
N ASP A 28 -16.08 -25.18 -32.04
CA ASP A 28 -16.30 -26.61 -32.23
C ASP A 28 -15.48 -27.05 -33.45
N PRO A 29 -14.30 -27.66 -33.25
CA PRO A 29 -13.40 -28.06 -34.33
C PRO A 29 -14.04 -28.98 -35.39
N GLU A 30 -15.08 -29.71 -35.03
CA GLU A 30 -15.79 -30.65 -35.91
C GLU A 30 -16.85 -29.94 -36.78
N ASN A 31 -17.30 -28.75 -36.38
CA ASN A 31 -18.29 -27.99 -37.12
C ASN A 31 -17.70 -27.41 -38.43
N LYS A 32 -18.12 -27.96 -39.56
CA LYS A 32 -17.71 -27.52 -40.92
C LYS A 32 -18.79 -26.71 -41.66
N THR A 33 -19.65 -26.00 -40.92
CA THR A 33 -20.69 -25.16 -41.54
C THR A 33 -20.05 -23.98 -42.28
N PHE A 34 -20.17 -23.97 -43.60
CA PHE A 34 -19.59 -22.93 -44.46
C PHE A 34 -20.52 -21.72 -44.57
N ILE A 35 -20.11 -20.59 -43.98
CA ILE A 35 -20.84 -19.31 -44.05
C ILE A 35 -19.82 -18.20 -44.32
N PRO A 36 -19.49 -17.93 -45.59
CA PRO A 36 -18.46 -16.96 -45.94
C PRO A 36 -18.87 -15.55 -45.50
N PHE A 37 -17.87 -14.72 -45.18
CA PHE A 37 -18.00 -13.34 -44.69
C PHE A 37 -18.62 -13.17 -43.30
N TYR A 38 -19.57 -14.01 -42.89
CA TYR A 38 -20.14 -13.97 -41.52
C TYR A 38 -19.10 -14.30 -40.45
N GLY A 39 -18.17 -15.23 -40.74
CA GLY A 39 -17.07 -15.56 -39.83
C GLY A 39 -16.23 -14.34 -39.45
N THR A 40 -15.94 -13.46 -40.42
CA THR A 40 -15.22 -12.21 -40.15
C THR A 40 -16.01 -11.31 -39.19
N PHE A 41 -17.31 -11.10 -39.42
CA PHE A 41 -18.14 -10.29 -38.52
C PHE A 41 -18.24 -10.91 -37.12
N TYR A 42 -18.43 -12.22 -37.03
CA TYR A 42 -18.53 -12.96 -35.77
C TYR A 42 -17.24 -12.83 -34.93
N HIS A 43 -16.08 -13.03 -35.55
CA HIS A 43 -14.79 -12.89 -34.86
C HIS A 43 -14.49 -11.43 -34.50
N CYS A 44 -14.76 -10.47 -35.39
CA CYS A 44 -14.61 -9.04 -35.10
C CYS A 44 -15.51 -8.59 -33.94
N TYR A 45 -16.76 -9.07 -33.88
CA TYR A 45 -17.68 -8.80 -32.77
C TYR A 45 -17.08 -9.29 -31.46
N ARG A 46 -16.60 -10.54 -31.39
CA ARG A 46 -16.02 -11.11 -30.16
C ARG A 46 -14.73 -10.43 -29.75
N GLN A 47 -13.90 -10.00 -30.69
CA GLN A 47 -12.64 -9.32 -30.41
C GLN A 47 -12.83 -7.89 -29.88
N ASN A 48 -13.88 -7.18 -30.32
CA ASN A 48 -14.03 -5.74 -30.05
C ASN A 48 -15.20 -5.39 -29.11
N VAL A 49 -16.31 -6.12 -29.16
CA VAL A 49 -17.54 -5.86 -28.41
C VAL A 49 -17.81 -6.98 -27.40
N GLY A 50 -18.01 -8.20 -27.92
CA GLY A 50 -18.19 -9.43 -27.17
C GLY A 50 -19.43 -9.53 -26.30
N SER A 51 -19.67 -10.74 -25.82
CA SER A 51 -20.65 -11.06 -24.80
C SER A 51 -20.05 -10.92 -23.39
N VAL A 52 -20.84 -11.19 -22.35
CA VAL A 52 -20.34 -11.26 -20.96
C VAL A 52 -19.28 -12.34 -20.75
N GLN A 53 -19.10 -13.26 -21.70
CA GLN A 53 -18.08 -14.31 -21.68
C GLN A 53 -16.77 -13.87 -22.36
N ASP A 54 -16.79 -12.84 -23.19
CA ASP A 54 -15.63 -12.45 -24.00
C ASP A 54 -14.77 -11.38 -23.32
N PHE A 55 -13.47 -11.41 -23.58
CA PHE A 55 -12.48 -10.46 -23.03
C PHE A 55 -12.75 -9.00 -23.41
N SER A 56 -13.48 -8.77 -24.50
CA SER A 56 -13.84 -7.44 -24.98
C SER A 56 -14.87 -6.73 -24.09
N ASN A 57 -15.58 -7.46 -23.22
CA ASN A 57 -16.56 -6.91 -22.30
C ASN A 57 -15.94 -5.94 -21.27
N PRO A 58 -16.56 -4.76 -21.00
CA PRO A 58 -15.99 -3.79 -20.06
C PRO A 58 -15.76 -4.30 -18.64
N ALA A 59 -16.68 -5.11 -18.09
CA ALA A 59 -16.52 -5.67 -16.74
C ALA A 59 -15.36 -6.67 -16.70
N TYR A 60 -15.19 -7.45 -17.77
CA TYR A 60 -14.09 -8.40 -17.88
C TYR A 60 -12.76 -7.68 -18.09
N LYS A 61 -12.70 -6.63 -18.93
CA LYS A 61 -11.53 -5.76 -19.06
C LYS A 61 -11.08 -5.19 -17.71
N GLN A 62 -12.02 -4.74 -16.89
CA GLN A 62 -11.72 -4.24 -15.55
C GLN A 62 -11.15 -5.34 -14.64
N TYR A 63 -11.76 -6.53 -14.62
CA TYR A 63 -11.23 -7.69 -13.89
C TYR A 63 -9.81 -8.07 -14.34
N ILE A 64 -9.57 -8.16 -15.67
CA ILE A 64 -8.26 -8.48 -16.23
C ILE A 64 -7.23 -7.47 -15.76
N LYS A 65 -7.56 -6.17 -15.81
CA LYS A 65 -6.70 -5.09 -15.34
C LYS A 65 -6.40 -5.24 -13.85
N ASP A 66 -7.41 -5.43 -13.00
CA ASP A 66 -7.23 -5.50 -11.55
C ASP A 66 -6.41 -6.72 -11.12
N ILE A 67 -6.61 -7.88 -11.77
CA ILE A 67 -5.80 -9.07 -11.52
C ILE A 67 -4.37 -8.89 -12.05
N LYS A 68 -4.16 -8.29 -13.22
CA LYS A 68 -2.80 -7.97 -13.71
C LYS A 68 -2.08 -7.00 -12.77
N ASP A 69 -2.76 -5.96 -12.30
CA ASP A 69 -2.24 -4.98 -11.34
C ASP A 69 -1.88 -5.65 -9.99
N LEU A 70 -2.64 -6.68 -9.58
CA LEU A 70 -2.33 -7.50 -8.42
C LEU A 70 -1.14 -8.43 -8.66
N LEU A 71 -1.11 -9.16 -9.78
CA LEU A 71 -0.03 -10.09 -10.12
C LEU A 71 1.30 -9.37 -10.33
N ILE A 72 1.30 -8.11 -10.76
CA ILE A 72 2.53 -7.30 -10.81
C ILE A 72 3.18 -7.14 -9.42
N LYS A 73 2.39 -7.13 -8.35
CA LYS A 73 2.85 -6.95 -6.96
C LYS A 73 3.38 -8.24 -6.33
N HIS A 74 3.04 -9.40 -6.89
CA HIS A 74 3.37 -10.72 -6.35
C HIS A 74 4.11 -11.56 -7.40
N GLU A 75 5.31 -12.01 -7.10
CA GLU A 75 6.08 -12.90 -7.98
C GLU A 75 5.79 -14.36 -7.66
N ASP A 76 6.08 -15.24 -8.61
CA ASP A 76 6.02 -16.69 -8.46
C ASP A 76 4.59 -17.20 -8.14
N VAL A 77 3.58 -16.48 -8.64
CA VAL A 77 2.17 -16.85 -8.58
C VAL A 77 1.78 -17.69 -9.81
N VAL A 78 1.02 -18.75 -9.58
CA VAL A 78 0.38 -19.54 -10.65
C VAL A 78 -1.13 -19.31 -10.62
N LEU A 79 -1.65 -18.57 -11.60
CA LEU A 79 -3.08 -18.36 -11.77
C LEU A 79 -3.70 -19.55 -12.49
N CYS A 80 -4.52 -20.32 -11.79
CA CYS A 80 -5.29 -21.41 -12.40
C CYS A 80 -6.67 -20.90 -12.82
N SER A 81 -6.98 -21.06 -14.11
CA SER A 81 -8.23 -20.64 -14.75
C SER A 81 -8.83 -21.75 -15.63
N SER A 82 -10.09 -21.54 -16.02
CA SER A 82 -10.84 -22.40 -16.95
C SER A 82 -11.47 -21.50 -18.01
N HIS A 83 -12.76 -21.66 -18.33
CA HIS A 83 -13.55 -20.84 -19.27
C HIS A 83 -13.29 -21.11 -20.76
N GLU A 84 -12.03 -21.23 -21.16
CA GLU A 84 -11.67 -21.62 -22.53
C GLU A 84 -11.71 -23.15 -22.65
N TYR A 85 -12.17 -23.66 -23.79
CA TYR A 85 -12.23 -25.10 -24.04
C TYR A 85 -10.89 -25.66 -24.56
N ASP A 86 -9.78 -25.25 -23.96
CA ASP A 86 -8.43 -25.67 -24.33
C ASP A 86 -7.53 -25.80 -23.08
N LEU A 87 -6.31 -26.30 -23.28
CA LEU A 87 -5.25 -26.27 -22.27
C LEU A 87 -4.18 -25.28 -22.69
N GLN A 88 -3.80 -24.37 -21.80
CA GLN A 88 -2.72 -23.40 -22.06
C GLN A 88 -1.83 -23.24 -20.83
N LEU A 89 -0.54 -23.05 -21.07
CA LEU A 89 0.41 -22.45 -20.14
C LEU A 89 0.87 -21.12 -20.71
N MET A 90 0.67 -20.06 -19.96
CA MET A 90 1.00 -18.70 -20.38
C MET A 90 1.94 -18.04 -19.39
N ASN A 91 2.93 -17.33 -19.92
CA ASN A 91 3.84 -16.53 -19.12
C ASN A 91 3.23 -15.16 -18.83
N LEU A 92 3.31 -14.72 -17.59
CA LEU A 92 2.79 -13.45 -17.09
C LEU A 92 3.89 -12.69 -16.35
N ALA A 93 4.89 -12.22 -17.10
CA ALA A 93 6.10 -11.57 -16.59
C ALA A 93 6.88 -12.41 -15.58
N TYR A 94 6.54 -12.33 -14.29
CA TYR A 94 7.16 -13.08 -13.18
C TYR A 94 6.25 -14.21 -12.64
N ASN A 95 5.13 -14.46 -13.31
CA ASN A 95 4.06 -15.37 -12.91
C ASN A 95 3.67 -16.26 -14.09
N TYR A 96 2.83 -17.27 -13.83
CA TYR A 96 2.26 -18.12 -14.87
C TYR A 96 0.74 -18.14 -14.77
N GLN A 97 0.06 -18.34 -15.90
CA GLN A 97 -1.35 -18.72 -15.93
C GLN A 97 -1.49 -20.09 -16.58
N ILE A 98 -2.31 -20.94 -15.97
CA ILE A 98 -2.74 -22.21 -16.51
C ILE A 98 -4.22 -22.10 -16.86
N ILE A 99 -4.56 -22.47 -18.09
CA ILE A 99 -5.93 -22.68 -18.53
C ILE A 99 -6.12 -24.19 -18.66
N SER A 100 -7.13 -24.72 -17.97
CA SER A 100 -7.47 -26.15 -17.98
C SER A 100 -8.98 -26.31 -18.14
N GLY A 101 -9.52 -26.02 -19.33
CA GLY A 101 -10.96 -26.07 -19.57
C GLY A 101 -11.42 -27.07 -20.64
N SER A 102 -10.52 -27.90 -21.18
CA SER A 102 -10.86 -28.87 -22.23
C SER A 102 -11.27 -30.27 -21.75
N LEU A 103 -11.71 -30.44 -20.49
CA LEU A 103 -11.98 -31.79 -19.96
C LEU A 103 -13.03 -32.58 -20.78
N VAL A 104 -14.09 -31.89 -21.23
CA VAL A 104 -15.22 -32.50 -21.97
C VAL A 104 -15.32 -31.96 -23.39
N LYS A 105 -15.26 -30.63 -23.54
CA LYS A 105 -15.32 -29.96 -24.84
C LYS A 105 -13.94 -29.46 -25.24
N ASN A 106 -13.68 -29.34 -26.53
CA ASN A 106 -12.49 -28.67 -27.03
C ASN A 106 -12.81 -27.56 -28.03
N ALA A 107 -11.90 -26.59 -28.12
CA ALA A 107 -11.94 -25.51 -29.07
C ALA A 107 -10.53 -25.21 -29.61
N GLN A 108 -10.47 -24.53 -30.75
CA GLN A 108 -9.20 -24.11 -31.33
C GLN A 108 -8.51 -23.07 -30.45
N VAL A 109 -7.17 -23.12 -30.43
CA VAL A 109 -6.34 -22.23 -29.60
C VAL A 109 -5.20 -21.64 -30.41
N SER A 110 -5.06 -20.32 -30.39
CA SER A 110 -4.01 -19.55 -31.07
C SER A 110 -2.75 -19.41 -30.21
N THR A 111 -1.61 -19.13 -30.86
CA THR A 111 -0.35 -18.85 -30.14
C THR A 111 -0.23 -17.34 -29.97
N LEU A 112 -0.04 -16.90 -28.73
CA LEU A 112 0.28 -15.51 -28.38
C LEU A 112 1.76 -15.38 -28.03
N GLU A 113 2.27 -14.15 -27.98
CA GLU A 113 3.68 -13.86 -27.64
C GLU A 113 4.13 -14.50 -26.31
N ASN A 114 3.21 -14.57 -25.35
CA ASN A 114 3.45 -15.12 -24.03
C ASN A 114 2.99 -16.58 -23.85
N THR A 115 2.59 -17.28 -24.92
CA THR A 115 2.24 -18.70 -24.85
C THR A 115 3.49 -19.56 -24.65
N VAL A 116 3.53 -20.34 -23.57
CA VAL A 116 4.60 -21.31 -23.29
C VAL A 116 4.23 -22.69 -23.84
N TYR A 117 2.98 -23.10 -23.66
CA TYR A 117 2.44 -24.35 -24.18
C TYR A 117 0.94 -24.21 -24.42
N LYS A 118 0.40 -24.92 -25.41
CA LYS A 118 -1.04 -24.99 -25.68
C LYS A 118 -1.41 -26.32 -26.32
N THR A 119 -2.64 -26.77 -26.08
CA THR A 119 -3.27 -27.87 -26.84
C THR A 119 -4.78 -27.73 -26.81
N ASN A 120 -5.45 -28.15 -27.88
CA ASN A 120 -6.90 -28.30 -27.96
C ASN A 120 -7.34 -29.77 -27.76
N GLU A 121 -6.45 -30.65 -27.32
CA GLU A 121 -6.81 -32.01 -26.95
C GLU A 121 -7.62 -31.98 -25.64
N ASN A 122 -8.58 -32.90 -25.51
CA ASN A 122 -9.32 -33.04 -24.26
C ASN A 122 -8.39 -33.50 -23.15
N GLY A 123 -8.44 -32.88 -21.98
CA GLY A 123 -7.43 -33.12 -20.97
C GLY A 123 -7.57 -32.27 -19.72
N PHE A 124 -6.55 -32.34 -18.87
CA PHE A 124 -6.43 -31.53 -17.68
C PHE A 124 -4.95 -31.25 -17.34
N VAL A 125 -4.72 -30.32 -16.42
CA VAL A 125 -3.38 -29.98 -15.94
C VAL A 125 -3.26 -30.33 -14.46
N LYS A 126 -2.20 -31.08 -14.10
CA LYS A 126 -1.81 -31.37 -12.72
C LYS A 126 -0.61 -30.50 -12.34
N LEU A 127 -0.73 -29.76 -11.25
CA LEU A 127 0.39 -29.06 -10.63
C LEU A 127 1.01 -29.92 -9.53
N GLU A 128 2.32 -30.12 -9.59
CA GLU A 128 3.08 -30.75 -8.51
C GLU A 128 3.87 -29.67 -7.77
N VAL A 129 3.47 -29.45 -6.53
CA VAL A 129 4.03 -28.43 -5.64
C VAL A 129 4.74 -29.14 -4.51
N LEU A 130 6.07 -29.21 -4.59
CA LEU A 130 6.91 -29.76 -3.54
C LEU A 130 7.54 -28.61 -2.72
N PRO A 131 7.71 -28.79 -1.39
CA PRO A 131 8.39 -27.80 -0.57
C PRO A 131 9.76 -27.44 -1.16
N TYR A 132 9.97 -26.15 -1.39
CA TYR A 132 11.26 -25.58 -1.78
C TYR A 132 11.80 -26.04 -3.14
N GLN A 133 10.96 -26.59 -4.03
CA GLN A 133 11.32 -26.90 -5.42
C GLN A 133 10.47 -26.07 -6.41
N PRO A 134 10.95 -25.83 -7.64
CA PRO A 134 10.14 -25.21 -8.67
C PRO A 134 8.91 -26.05 -8.98
N ILE A 135 7.80 -25.39 -9.29
CA ILE A 135 6.51 -26.05 -9.55
C ILE A 135 6.59 -26.77 -10.90
N LEU A 136 6.14 -28.03 -10.94
CA LEU A 136 6.01 -28.78 -12.19
C LEU A 136 4.55 -28.73 -12.67
N SER A 137 4.36 -28.37 -13.93
CA SER A 137 3.06 -28.38 -14.60
C SER A 137 2.99 -29.54 -15.58
N ASN A 138 2.11 -30.50 -15.29
CA ASN A 138 1.94 -31.74 -16.04
C ASN A 138 0.62 -31.72 -16.81
N PHE A 139 0.69 -31.69 -18.14
CA PHE A 139 -0.45 -31.69 -19.05
C PHE A 139 -0.82 -33.13 -19.41
N PHE A 140 -2.03 -33.54 -19.03
CA PHE A 140 -2.60 -34.84 -19.37
C PHE A 140 -3.64 -34.69 -20.47
N VAL A 141 -3.59 -35.56 -21.48
CA VAL A 141 -4.53 -35.56 -22.61
C VAL A 141 -5.19 -36.92 -22.73
N LEU A 142 -6.46 -36.94 -23.16
CA LEU A 142 -7.25 -38.14 -23.33
C LEU A 142 -6.80 -38.90 -24.59
N ASN A 143 -6.22 -40.07 -24.40
CA ASN A 143 -6.10 -41.06 -25.46
C ASN A 143 -7.48 -41.67 -25.71
N LYS A 144 -8.15 -41.24 -26.78
CA LYS A 144 -9.50 -41.72 -27.14
C LYS A 144 -9.56 -43.23 -27.45
N LYS A 145 -8.45 -43.86 -27.85
CA LYS A 145 -8.42 -45.31 -28.17
C LYS A 145 -8.39 -46.16 -26.91
N GLU A 146 -7.58 -45.75 -25.95
CA GLU A 146 -7.39 -46.50 -24.69
C GLU A 146 -8.32 -46.01 -23.57
N ASN A 147 -9.02 -44.89 -23.81
CA ASN A 147 -9.88 -44.22 -22.84
C ASN A 147 -9.15 -43.90 -21.53
N GLN A 148 -7.90 -43.45 -21.64
CA GLN A 148 -7.04 -43.09 -20.51
C GLN A 148 -6.38 -41.73 -20.73
N PHE A 149 -6.10 -41.03 -19.62
CA PHE A 149 -5.35 -39.78 -19.66
C PHE A 149 -3.86 -40.07 -19.59
N GLU A 150 -3.11 -39.60 -20.58
CA GLU A 150 -1.66 -39.78 -20.67
C GLU A 150 -0.93 -38.46 -20.49
N LEU A 151 0.24 -38.51 -19.86
CA LEU A 151 1.10 -37.35 -19.70
C LEU A 151 1.66 -36.94 -21.07
N LYS A 152 1.19 -35.80 -21.59
CA LYS A 152 1.64 -35.23 -22.86
C LYS A 152 2.89 -34.36 -22.71
N LYS A 153 2.93 -33.57 -21.63
CA LYS A 153 4.02 -32.61 -21.41
C LYS A 153 4.20 -32.27 -19.93
N SER A 154 5.45 -32.25 -19.47
CA SER A 154 5.85 -31.67 -18.18
C SER A 154 6.66 -30.40 -18.40
N ILE A 155 6.34 -29.33 -17.68
CA ILE A 155 7.01 -28.04 -17.80
C ILE A 155 7.34 -27.53 -16.40
N LEU A 156 8.62 -27.24 -16.18
CA LEU A 156 9.10 -26.61 -14.94
C LEU A 156 8.83 -25.10 -14.99
N LEU A 157 8.14 -24.59 -13.98
CA LEU A 157 7.81 -23.17 -13.88
C LEU A 157 8.96 -22.44 -13.17
N GLU A 158 9.89 -21.88 -13.95
CA GLU A 158 11.05 -21.16 -13.44
C GLU A 158 11.09 -19.71 -13.94
N ASN A 159 11.30 -18.79 -13.00
CA ASN A 159 11.35 -17.37 -13.29
C ASN A 159 12.73 -16.95 -13.85
N LYS A 160 12.97 -17.21 -15.14
CA LYS A 160 14.26 -17.02 -15.84
C LYS A 160 14.78 -15.56 -15.87
N LYS A 161 13.97 -14.54 -15.55
CA LYS A 161 14.47 -13.16 -15.42
C LYS A 161 15.27 -12.94 -14.13
N LYS A 162 15.11 -13.78 -13.10
CA LYS A 162 15.98 -13.76 -11.89
C LYS A 162 17.40 -14.25 -12.20
N THR A 163 17.57 -15.17 -13.16
CA THR A 163 18.86 -15.82 -13.43
C THR A 163 19.94 -14.95 -14.08
N LYS A 164 19.63 -13.74 -14.56
CA LYS A 164 20.67 -12.84 -15.12
C LYS A 164 21.40 -11.99 -14.07
N ILE A 165 20.85 -11.78 -12.88
CA ILE A 165 21.48 -10.93 -11.84
C ILE A 165 22.34 -11.75 -10.86
N TYR A 166 22.15 -13.07 -10.77
CA TYR A 166 22.80 -13.89 -9.73
C TYR A 166 23.37 -15.19 -10.30
N LYS A 167 24.45 -15.08 -11.09
CA LYS A 167 25.35 -16.21 -11.36
C LYS A 167 26.50 -16.20 -10.35
N ASN A 168 26.22 -16.50 -9.09
CA ASN A 168 27.24 -17.08 -8.22
C ASN A 168 26.82 -18.52 -7.94
N LYS A 169 27.62 -19.48 -8.41
CA LYS A 169 27.52 -20.88 -8.01
C LYS A 169 27.73 -20.94 -6.50
N ILE A 170 26.66 -21.10 -5.73
CA ILE A 170 26.75 -21.35 -4.29
C ILE A 170 27.01 -22.85 -4.13
N SER A 171 28.22 -23.22 -3.73
CA SER A 171 28.53 -24.56 -3.22
C SER A 171 27.81 -24.74 -1.88
N SER A 172 27.02 -25.79 -1.77
CA SER A 172 26.19 -26.10 -0.60
C SER A 172 26.97 -26.44 0.69
N ASN A 173 28.31 -26.43 0.66
CA ASN A 173 29.16 -26.82 1.79
C ASN A 173 30.15 -25.72 2.26
N ALA A 174 29.95 -24.45 1.89
CA ALA A 174 30.86 -23.40 2.33
C ALA A 174 30.60 -22.97 3.78
N GLU A 175 31.66 -23.07 4.60
CA GLU A 175 31.80 -22.51 5.95
C GLU A 175 31.30 -21.05 6.04
N LYS A 176 31.01 -20.58 7.26
CA LYS A 176 30.62 -19.20 7.56
C LYS A 176 31.64 -18.20 6.97
N LYS A 177 31.41 -17.70 5.76
CA LYS A 177 32.09 -16.50 5.25
C LYS A 177 31.25 -15.30 5.65
N TYR A 178 31.57 -14.70 6.80
CA TYR A 178 31.08 -13.36 7.08
C TYR A 178 31.74 -12.42 6.07
N PHE A 179 30.96 -11.81 5.18
CA PHE A 179 31.43 -10.66 4.44
C PHE A 179 31.70 -9.56 5.48
N THR A 180 32.97 -9.31 5.76
CA THR A 180 33.43 -8.09 6.43
C THR A 180 33.76 -7.09 5.33
N ASN A 181 32.74 -6.44 4.77
CA ASN A 181 33.00 -5.25 3.97
C ASN A 181 33.36 -4.13 4.95
N ASP A 182 34.60 -3.66 4.92
CA ASP A 182 35.04 -2.52 5.74
C ASP A 182 34.28 -1.24 5.38
N SER A 183 33.70 -1.18 4.18
CA SER A 183 32.82 -0.09 3.75
C SER A 183 31.83 -0.51 2.65
N ILE A 184 30.64 0.12 2.61
CA ILE A 184 29.55 -0.13 1.67
C ILE A 184 28.85 1.17 1.29
N VAL A 185 28.28 1.25 0.08
CA VAL A 185 27.44 2.39 -0.35
C VAL A 185 25.96 2.00 -0.30
N ALA A 186 25.06 2.97 -0.17
CA ALA A 186 23.63 2.70 -0.12
C ALA A 186 23.05 2.26 -1.48
N GLY A 187 23.65 2.72 -2.58
CA GLY A 187 23.25 2.38 -3.95
C GLY A 187 24.00 3.21 -4.98
N ASP A 188 23.94 2.81 -6.26
CA ASP A 188 24.60 3.53 -7.35
C ASP A 188 23.67 4.58 -7.98
N TYR A 189 23.79 5.81 -7.47
CA TYR A 189 23.00 6.96 -7.93
C TYR A 189 23.88 8.09 -8.46
N GLY A 190 25.10 7.77 -8.93
CA GLY A 190 25.98 8.71 -9.61
C GLY A 190 25.29 9.36 -10.81
N ALA A 191 25.58 10.63 -11.06
CA ALA A 191 24.92 11.40 -12.11
C ALA A 191 25.92 12.25 -12.92
N SER A 192 25.64 12.37 -14.23
CA SER A 192 26.34 13.31 -15.11
C SER A 192 25.85 14.75 -14.87
N GLN A 193 26.60 15.73 -15.37
CA GLN A 193 26.22 17.15 -15.26
C GLN A 193 24.82 17.45 -15.83
N PHE A 194 24.44 16.77 -16.93
CA PHE A 194 23.09 16.89 -17.49
C PHE A 194 22.01 16.39 -16.53
N LYS A 195 22.20 15.21 -15.91
CA LYS A 195 21.28 14.69 -14.88
C LYS A 195 21.20 15.63 -13.68
N HIS A 196 22.31 16.23 -13.27
CA HIS A 196 22.33 17.22 -12.19
C HIS A 196 21.53 18.50 -12.52
N LEU A 197 21.59 19.00 -13.75
CA LEU A 197 20.83 20.18 -14.15
C LEU A 197 19.31 19.88 -14.22
N PHE A 198 18.94 18.76 -14.86
CA PHE A 198 17.54 18.45 -15.14
C PHE A 198 16.80 17.85 -13.92
N PHE A 199 17.39 16.85 -13.27
CA PHE A 199 16.82 16.13 -12.12
C PHE A 199 17.38 16.59 -10.77
N GLY A 200 18.36 17.49 -10.76
CA GLY A 200 18.95 18.02 -9.53
C GLY A 200 20.05 17.16 -8.92
N SER A 201 20.66 17.69 -7.87
CA SER A 201 21.66 16.96 -7.08
C SER A 201 21.05 15.87 -6.21
N LEU A 202 19.78 16.01 -5.81
CA LEU A 202 19.06 15.09 -4.93
C LEU A 202 19.94 14.66 -3.73
N TYR A 203 19.80 13.46 -3.19
CA TYR A 203 20.68 12.92 -2.14
C TYR A 203 21.79 12.00 -2.70
N ARG A 204 22.23 12.21 -3.94
CA ARG A 204 23.18 11.31 -4.63
C ARG A 204 24.49 11.12 -3.88
N ASP A 205 24.93 12.16 -3.18
CA ASP A 205 26.07 12.13 -2.28
C ASP A 205 25.85 11.19 -1.10
N ALA A 206 24.68 11.23 -0.46
CA ALA A 206 24.33 10.30 0.62
C ALA A 206 24.21 8.85 0.15
N TRP A 207 23.81 8.64 -1.11
CA TRP A 207 23.69 7.31 -1.71
C TRP A 207 25.05 6.69 -2.06
N THR A 208 25.99 7.49 -2.56
CA THR A 208 27.30 7.03 -3.06
C THR A 208 28.43 7.16 -2.04
N THR A 209 28.22 7.81 -0.90
CA THR A 209 29.21 7.89 0.18
C THR A 209 29.40 6.52 0.83
N SER A 210 30.64 6.03 0.87
CA SER A 210 30.98 4.78 1.54
C SER A 210 30.89 4.91 3.06
N VAL A 211 30.27 3.92 3.71
CA VAL A 211 30.03 3.88 5.15
C VAL A 211 30.40 2.52 5.74
N THR A 212 30.85 2.50 6.99
CA THR A 212 31.16 1.27 7.72
C THR A 212 29.97 0.86 8.59
N ILE A 213 29.47 -0.37 8.40
CA ILE A 213 28.24 -0.88 9.01
C ILE A 213 28.47 -2.30 9.52
N PRO A 214 27.93 -2.69 10.69
CA PRO A 214 28.09 -4.04 11.20
C PRO A 214 27.34 -5.08 10.35
N THR A 215 27.91 -6.27 10.26
CA THR A 215 27.19 -7.45 9.74
C THR A 215 26.21 -7.96 10.80
N LEU A 216 24.99 -8.33 10.38
CA LEU A 216 23.97 -8.87 11.28
C LEU A 216 24.38 -10.25 11.77
N ASP A 217 24.46 -10.45 13.09
CA ASP A 217 24.66 -11.77 13.65
C ASP A 217 23.32 -12.47 13.91
N LEU A 218 22.96 -13.43 13.06
CA LEU A 218 21.71 -14.20 13.18
C LEU A 218 21.71 -15.18 14.37
N ASP A 219 22.87 -15.46 14.99
CA ASP A 219 22.96 -16.35 16.14
C ASP A 219 22.72 -15.61 17.46
N THR A 220 23.22 -14.38 17.58
CA THR A 220 23.24 -13.65 18.86
C THR A 220 22.30 -12.44 18.90
N THR A 221 22.02 -11.79 17.76
CA THR A 221 21.17 -10.60 17.74
C THR A 221 19.77 -10.93 18.24
N TYR A 222 19.31 -10.22 19.27
CA TYR A 222 18.02 -10.47 19.96
C TYR A 222 17.82 -11.92 20.44
N GLY A 223 18.89 -12.64 20.77
CA GLY A 223 18.82 -14.04 21.20
C GLY A 223 18.69 -15.04 20.04
N GLY A 224 18.97 -14.60 18.81
CA GLY A 224 18.99 -15.40 17.60
C GLY A 224 17.79 -15.12 16.71
N LEU A 225 18.03 -14.93 15.41
CA LEU A 225 17.03 -14.58 14.41
C LEU A 225 16.86 -15.68 13.37
N THR A 226 15.61 -16.10 13.15
CA THR A 226 15.24 -17.11 12.15
C THR A 226 14.42 -16.48 11.02
N PRO A 227 14.79 -16.67 9.75
CA PRO A 227 13.99 -16.23 8.61
C PRO A 227 12.65 -16.94 8.53
N LEU A 228 11.58 -16.17 8.31
CA LEU A 228 10.23 -16.69 8.15
C LEU A 228 9.76 -16.63 6.71
N LYS A 229 9.72 -15.42 6.14
CA LYS A 229 9.20 -15.20 4.79
C LYS A 229 9.68 -13.90 4.19
N LYS A 230 9.76 -13.89 2.87
CA LYS A 230 9.92 -12.67 2.08
C LYS A 230 8.65 -11.81 2.18
N GLY A 231 8.85 -10.51 2.17
CA GLY A 231 7.82 -9.49 2.01
C GLY A 231 8.38 -8.31 1.25
N GLY A 232 7.78 -7.14 1.45
CA GLY A 232 8.18 -5.89 0.81
C GLY A 232 7.12 -5.39 -0.16
N GLY A 233 7.21 -4.10 -0.49
CA GLY A 233 6.28 -3.43 -1.39
C GLY A 233 6.78 -3.43 -2.83
N LEU A 234 6.28 -2.46 -3.61
CA LEU A 234 6.65 -2.28 -5.02
C LEU A 234 8.09 -1.79 -5.23
N GLN A 235 8.71 -1.20 -4.21
CA GLN A 235 10.04 -0.60 -4.33
C GLN A 235 11.12 -1.31 -3.53
N THR A 236 10.76 -2.03 -2.46
CA THR A 236 11.73 -2.55 -1.50
C THR A 236 11.45 -4.01 -1.20
N ILE A 237 12.51 -4.80 -1.12
CA ILE A 237 12.45 -6.21 -0.72
C ILE A 237 12.69 -6.29 0.78
N SER A 238 11.91 -7.12 1.50
CA SER A 238 12.14 -7.36 2.92
C SER A 238 12.12 -8.85 3.27
N LEU A 239 12.80 -9.20 4.35
CA LEU A 239 12.78 -10.51 4.99
C LEU A 239 12.22 -10.36 6.39
N GLN A 240 11.13 -11.08 6.67
CA GLN A 240 10.62 -11.18 8.03
C GLN A 240 11.46 -12.20 8.80
N LEU A 241 11.98 -11.78 9.95
CA LEU A 241 12.74 -12.58 10.89
C LEU A 241 11.93 -12.74 12.18
N ILE A 242 12.19 -13.79 12.95
CA ILE A 242 11.61 -14.01 14.28
C ILE A 242 12.72 -14.35 15.27
N ASP A 243 12.63 -13.82 16.48
CA ASP A 243 13.52 -14.20 17.57
C ASP A 243 13.04 -15.44 18.34
N LYS A 244 13.84 -15.89 19.30
CA LYS A 244 13.51 -17.03 20.18
C LYS A 244 12.25 -16.81 21.05
N ASP A 245 11.89 -15.55 21.30
CA ASP A 245 10.74 -15.17 22.13
C ASP A 245 9.47 -14.93 21.30
N GLY A 246 9.55 -15.15 19.98
CA GLY A 246 8.45 -15.02 19.03
C GLY A 246 8.27 -13.60 18.46
N LYS A 247 9.10 -12.62 18.85
CA LYS A 247 9.02 -11.25 18.35
C LYS A 247 9.51 -11.21 16.91
N LYS A 248 8.78 -10.45 16.09
CA LYS A 248 9.05 -10.35 14.66
C LYS A 248 9.84 -9.09 14.35
N TYR A 249 10.73 -9.23 13.38
CA TYR A 249 11.54 -8.16 12.84
C TYR A 249 11.40 -8.14 11.32
N ALA A 250 11.63 -6.99 10.70
CA ALA A 250 11.73 -6.85 9.26
C ALA A 250 13.14 -6.36 8.91
N PHE A 251 13.88 -7.15 8.14
CA PHE A 251 15.08 -6.68 7.45
C PHE A 251 14.68 -6.18 6.07
N ARG A 252 15.00 -4.93 5.74
CA ARG A 252 14.54 -4.28 4.51
C ARG A 252 15.71 -3.67 3.76
N SER A 253 15.78 -3.86 2.44
CA SER A 253 16.85 -3.29 1.62
C SER A 253 16.82 -1.75 1.67
N ILE A 254 18.01 -1.13 1.66
CA ILE A 254 18.12 0.34 1.52
C ILE A 254 17.97 0.72 0.04
N ASP A 255 18.75 0.07 -0.83
CA ASP A 255 18.58 0.21 -2.26
C ASP A 255 17.22 -0.34 -2.69
N LYS A 256 16.60 0.36 -3.64
CA LYS A 256 15.25 0.09 -4.12
C LYS A 256 15.28 -0.30 -5.58
N THR A 257 14.32 -1.13 -5.96
CA THR A 257 14.09 -1.52 -7.35
C THR A 257 12.64 -1.20 -7.68
N PRO A 258 12.29 0.06 -8.03
CA PRO A 258 10.93 0.53 -8.21
C PRO A 258 10.30 0.03 -9.50
N ILE A 259 10.97 -0.83 -10.28
CA ILE A 259 10.45 -1.34 -11.55
C ILE A 259 9.06 -1.98 -11.40
N LYS A 260 8.73 -2.53 -10.22
CA LYS A 260 7.41 -3.11 -9.96
C LYS A 260 6.30 -2.06 -9.83
N ALA A 261 6.64 -0.81 -9.49
CA ALA A 261 5.68 0.29 -9.40
C ALA A 261 5.21 0.79 -10.78
N ILE A 262 5.92 0.41 -11.84
CA ILE A 262 5.62 0.78 -13.22
C ILE A 262 4.69 -0.30 -13.81
N PRO A 263 3.55 0.07 -14.43
CA PRO A 263 2.74 -0.86 -15.22
C PRO A 263 3.60 -1.57 -16.27
N PHE A 264 3.35 -2.84 -16.54
CA PHE A 264 4.22 -3.65 -17.40
C PHE A 264 4.43 -3.00 -18.79
N GLU A 265 3.37 -2.42 -19.33
CA GLU A 265 3.32 -1.74 -20.63
C GLU A 265 4.21 -0.49 -20.68
N LEU A 266 4.56 0.08 -19.52
CA LEU A 266 5.36 1.30 -19.39
C LEU A 266 6.78 1.03 -18.89
N ARG A 267 7.17 -0.24 -18.69
CA ARG A 267 8.53 -0.63 -18.27
C ARG A 267 9.53 -0.61 -19.43
N ILE A 268 9.55 0.48 -20.18
CA ILE A 268 10.65 0.76 -21.09
C ILE A 268 11.86 1.22 -20.28
N ASP A 269 13.07 0.88 -20.74
CA ASP A 269 14.32 1.13 -19.99
C ASP A 269 14.44 2.60 -19.56
N LEU A 270 14.05 3.54 -20.42
CA LEU A 270 14.03 4.97 -20.10
C LEU A 270 13.15 5.32 -18.88
N VAL A 271 11.94 4.76 -18.79
CA VAL A 271 11.02 5.03 -17.68
C VAL A 271 11.48 4.33 -16.41
N ALA A 272 12.03 3.11 -16.55
CA ALA A 272 12.66 2.40 -15.44
C ALA A 272 13.84 3.18 -14.86
N ASP A 273 14.71 3.73 -15.71
CA ASP A 273 15.85 4.57 -15.31
C ASP A 273 15.41 5.86 -14.62
N ILE A 274 14.39 6.54 -15.15
CA ILE A 274 13.84 7.74 -14.50
C ILE A 274 13.26 7.38 -13.12
N MET A 275 12.49 6.30 -13.02
CA MET A 275 11.90 5.87 -11.74
C MET A 275 12.95 5.42 -10.73
N GLN A 276 14.00 4.72 -11.19
CA GLN A 276 15.16 4.41 -10.37
C GLN A 276 15.78 5.72 -9.87
N ASP A 277 16.09 6.66 -10.76
CA ASP A 277 16.70 7.95 -10.44
C ASP A 277 15.88 8.79 -9.45
N MET A 278 14.54 8.72 -9.53
CA MET A 278 13.64 9.34 -8.54
C MET A 278 13.82 8.80 -7.12
N THR A 279 14.41 7.62 -6.92
CA THR A 279 14.74 7.10 -5.59
C THR A 279 15.75 7.99 -4.89
N ALA A 280 16.65 8.64 -5.63
CA ALA A 280 17.64 9.56 -5.05
C ALA A 280 17.00 10.80 -4.41
N THR A 281 15.71 11.07 -4.65
CA THR A 281 14.95 12.10 -3.91
C THR A 281 14.78 11.76 -2.43
N GLN A 282 14.85 10.48 -2.07
CA GLN A 282 14.75 9.98 -0.70
C GLN A 282 16.14 9.95 -0.07
N HIS A 283 16.22 10.29 1.22
CA HIS A 283 17.45 10.10 1.97
C HIS A 283 17.59 8.62 2.35
N PRO A 284 18.69 7.92 1.99
CA PRO A 284 18.83 6.48 2.22
C PRO A 284 18.75 6.08 3.70
N TYR A 285 19.10 7.03 4.58
CA TYR A 285 19.12 6.86 6.03
C TYR A 285 18.04 7.66 6.77
N GLY A 286 17.11 8.32 6.06
CA GLY A 286 16.16 9.27 6.66
C GLY A 286 15.35 8.69 7.82
N ALA A 287 14.98 7.41 7.73
CA ALA A 287 14.27 6.69 8.78
C ALA A 287 15.02 6.62 10.13
N LEU A 288 16.36 6.62 10.13
CA LEU A 288 17.17 6.61 11.35
C LEU A 288 17.06 7.95 12.10
N PHE A 289 17.17 9.06 11.37
CA PHE A 289 16.99 10.41 11.91
C PHE A 289 15.56 10.58 12.45
N VAL A 290 14.56 10.14 11.67
CA VAL A 290 13.16 10.20 12.07
C VAL A 290 12.91 9.41 13.35
N ALA A 291 13.49 8.20 13.50
CA ALA A 291 13.35 7.42 14.72
C ALA A 291 13.93 8.16 15.93
N GLN A 292 15.12 8.78 15.79
CA GLN A 292 15.73 9.55 16.88
C GLN A 292 14.92 10.79 17.29
N LEU A 293 14.17 11.40 16.36
CA LEU A 293 13.19 12.44 16.69
C LEU A 293 11.96 11.88 17.41
N LEU A 294 11.47 10.71 16.99
CA LEU A 294 10.30 10.06 17.59
C LEU A 294 10.57 9.59 19.03
N ASP A 295 11.81 9.25 19.38
CA ASP A 295 12.24 8.94 20.76
C ASP A 295 11.95 10.09 21.74
N ALA A 296 11.94 11.34 21.28
CA ALA A 296 11.59 12.51 22.09
C ALA A 296 10.07 12.74 22.23
N THR A 297 9.26 11.90 21.59
CA THR A 297 7.79 11.98 21.58
C THR A 297 7.17 10.78 22.31
N GLU A 298 5.85 10.82 22.51
CA GLU A 298 5.09 9.69 23.07
C GLU A 298 4.53 8.75 21.98
N LEU A 299 4.94 8.95 20.72
CA LEU A 299 4.45 8.17 19.59
C LEU A 299 5.14 6.81 19.55
N TYR A 300 4.36 5.73 19.49
CA TYR A 300 4.94 4.41 19.23
C TYR A 300 5.62 4.38 17.87
N HIS A 301 6.81 3.79 17.82
CA HIS A 301 7.56 3.68 16.58
C HIS A 301 8.57 2.54 16.68
N GLY A 302 9.14 2.21 15.52
CA GLY A 302 10.26 1.29 15.42
C GLY A 302 11.56 2.07 15.27
N THR A 303 12.63 1.51 15.81
CA THR A 303 13.99 2.07 15.69
C THR A 303 14.80 1.19 14.74
N PRO A 304 14.86 1.54 13.43
CA PRO A 304 15.64 0.78 12.48
C PRO A 304 17.13 0.84 12.81
N LYS A 305 17.85 -0.26 12.59
CA LYS A 305 19.31 -0.35 12.70
C LYS A 305 19.92 -0.85 11.41
N LEU A 306 21.02 -0.24 10.99
CA LEU A 306 21.73 -0.61 9.76
C LEU A 306 22.51 -1.90 9.95
N TYR A 307 22.40 -2.81 8.98
CA TYR A 307 23.18 -4.03 8.93
C TYR A 307 23.49 -4.46 7.50
N ILE A 308 24.60 -5.18 7.35
CA ILE A 308 24.83 -6.06 6.20
C ILE A 308 24.33 -7.46 6.57
N MET A 309 23.47 -8.05 5.73
CA MET A 309 23.01 -9.41 5.95
C MET A 309 24.16 -10.41 5.70
N PRO A 310 24.46 -11.33 6.63
CA PRO A 310 25.56 -12.27 6.47
C PRO A 310 25.27 -13.31 5.39
N ASP A 311 26.33 -13.89 4.83
CA ASP A 311 26.20 -15.12 4.06
C ASP A 311 26.08 -16.33 4.99
N SER A 312 24.84 -16.64 5.41
CA SER A 312 24.57 -17.68 6.41
C SER A 312 23.69 -18.80 5.87
N PRO A 313 24.02 -20.08 6.12
CA PRO A 313 23.12 -21.21 5.85
C PRO A 313 21.74 -21.06 6.53
N LYS A 314 21.64 -20.34 7.66
CA LYS A 314 20.36 -20.06 8.33
C LYS A 314 19.37 -19.29 7.44
N LEU A 315 19.85 -18.60 6.40
CA LEU A 315 19.01 -17.94 5.42
C LEU A 315 18.25 -18.94 4.52
N GLY A 316 18.68 -20.19 4.42
CA GLY A 316 18.04 -21.20 3.58
C GLY A 316 17.81 -20.68 2.15
N ASN A 317 16.57 -20.78 1.67
CA ASN A 317 16.19 -20.32 0.32
C ASN A 317 16.28 -18.80 0.13
N PHE A 318 16.36 -18.04 1.22
CA PHE A 318 16.54 -16.58 1.15
C PHE A 318 18.01 -16.20 0.95
N ARG A 319 18.96 -17.13 1.19
CA ARG A 319 20.41 -16.87 1.13
C ARG A 319 20.84 -16.23 -0.19
N ALA A 320 20.41 -16.80 -1.31
CA ALA A 320 20.76 -16.31 -2.65
C ALA A 320 20.31 -14.87 -2.92
N GLN A 321 19.23 -14.43 -2.28
CA GLN A 321 18.71 -13.07 -2.47
C GLN A 321 19.22 -12.07 -1.43
N PHE A 322 19.41 -12.52 -0.18
CA PHE A 322 19.65 -11.62 0.94
C PHE A 322 21.11 -11.60 1.42
N SER A 323 21.93 -12.60 1.12
CA SER A 323 23.35 -12.59 1.51
C SER A 323 24.07 -11.34 0.96
N GLY A 324 24.80 -10.63 1.81
CA GLY A 324 25.52 -9.40 1.45
C GLY A 324 24.63 -8.18 1.25
N MET A 325 23.30 -8.31 1.39
CA MET A 325 22.37 -7.20 1.22
C MET A 325 22.57 -6.16 2.32
N TYR A 326 22.66 -4.89 1.92
CA TYR A 326 22.63 -3.76 2.84
C TYR A 326 21.19 -3.36 3.14
N GLY A 327 20.86 -3.31 4.43
CA GLY A 327 19.49 -3.07 4.86
C GLY A 327 19.36 -2.49 6.26
N MET A 328 18.11 -2.25 6.63
CA MET A 328 17.70 -1.87 7.97
C MET A 328 16.92 -3.01 8.61
N LEU A 329 17.28 -3.36 9.85
CA LEU A 329 16.50 -4.25 10.70
C LEU A 329 15.64 -3.41 11.65
N GLU A 330 14.33 -3.58 11.60
CA GLU A 330 13.38 -2.90 12.48
C GLU A 330 12.45 -3.88 13.20
N PRO A 331 12.05 -3.59 14.44
CA PRO A 331 10.97 -4.32 15.09
C PRO A 331 9.68 -4.23 14.27
N LYS A 332 9.00 -5.37 14.11
CA LYS A 332 7.69 -5.45 13.48
C LYS A 332 6.67 -5.74 14.58
N PRO A 333 5.83 -4.77 14.98
CA PRO A 333 4.89 -4.99 16.07
C PRO A 333 3.93 -6.11 15.70
N THR A 334 3.78 -7.09 16.60
CA THR A 334 2.85 -8.20 16.46
C THR A 334 2.18 -8.55 17.77
N GLU A 335 0.96 -9.06 17.67
CA GLU A 335 0.26 -9.72 18.78
C GLU A 335 0.85 -11.12 19.01
N LEU A 336 1.06 -11.46 20.28
CA LEU A 336 1.53 -12.77 20.76
C LEU A 336 0.57 -13.29 21.84
N GLU A 337 0.56 -14.61 22.06
CA GLU A 337 -0.27 -15.23 23.12
C GLU A 337 0.11 -14.72 24.51
N ASP A 338 1.43 -14.67 24.78
CA ASP A 338 1.97 -14.00 25.96
C ASP A 338 2.08 -12.49 25.71
N LYS A 339 1.14 -11.74 26.29
CA LYS A 339 1.10 -10.27 26.19
C LYS A 339 2.36 -9.61 26.74
N THR A 340 3.03 -10.21 27.74
CA THR A 340 4.26 -9.61 28.30
C THR A 340 5.37 -9.53 27.26
N LYS A 341 5.33 -10.39 26.24
CA LYS A 341 6.27 -10.42 25.11
C LYS A 341 5.82 -9.61 23.90
N SER A 342 4.55 -9.19 23.85
CA SER A 342 4.02 -8.36 22.77
C SER A 342 4.62 -6.95 22.80
N TYR A 343 4.66 -6.29 21.64
CA TYR A 343 5.13 -4.91 21.55
C TYR A 343 4.31 -4.01 22.46
N ALA A 344 4.97 -3.27 23.35
CA ALA A 344 4.34 -2.40 24.36
C ALA A 344 3.25 -3.09 25.19
N HIS A 345 3.34 -4.42 25.38
CA HIS A 345 2.32 -5.23 26.07
C HIS A 345 0.91 -5.17 25.46
N ALA A 346 0.84 -4.90 24.16
CA ALA A 346 -0.42 -4.75 23.45
C ALA A 346 -1.24 -6.05 23.41
N ASP A 347 -2.56 -5.91 23.53
CA ASP A 347 -3.50 -7.01 23.32
C ASP A 347 -3.63 -7.38 21.84
N GLN A 348 -3.53 -6.37 20.96
CA GLN A 348 -3.81 -6.53 19.53
C GLN A 348 -2.94 -5.61 18.68
N VAL A 349 -2.57 -6.05 17.49
CA VAL A 349 -1.90 -5.20 16.49
C VAL A 349 -2.62 -5.30 15.14
N LYS A 350 -3.23 -4.20 14.68
CA LYS A 350 -4.08 -4.19 13.48
C LYS A 350 -3.51 -3.30 12.36
N SER A 351 -3.83 -3.65 11.11
CA SER A 351 -3.70 -2.73 9.96
C SER A 351 -4.83 -1.71 10.00
N SER A 352 -4.68 -0.59 9.28
CA SER A 352 -5.75 0.43 9.17
C SER A 352 -7.06 -0.15 8.62
N LEU A 353 -6.99 -1.02 7.60
CA LEU A 353 -8.18 -1.69 7.09
C LEU A 353 -8.89 -2.54 8.16
N SER A 354 -8.13 -3.33 8.91
CA SER A 354 -8.70 -4.17 9.99
C SER A 354 -9.23 -3.33 11.15
N LEU A 355 -8.60 -2.20 11.46
CA LEU A 355 -9.09 -1.25 12.46
C LEU A 355 -10.42 -0.62 12.00
N LEU A 356 -10.49 -0.10 10.77
CA LEU A 356 -11.72 0.52 10.25
C LEU A 356 -12.89 -0.46 10.26
N GLN A 357 -12.67 -1.71 9.85
CA GLN A 357 -13.68 -2.77 9.97
C GLN A 357 -14.18 -2.97 11.40
N LYS A 358 -13.32 -2.81 12.41
CA LYS A 358 -13.71 -2.92 13.82
C LYS A 358 -14.44 -1.68 14.33
N ILE A 359 -13.98 -0.48 13.97
CA ILE A 359 -14.62 0.79 14.30
C ILE A 359 -16.06 0.79 13.78
N TYR A 360 -16.26 0.44 12.50
CA TYR A 360 -17.59 0.37 11.92
C TYR A 360 -18.43 -0.79 12.45
N LYS A 361 -17.85 -1.81 13.07
CA LYS A 361 -18.63 -2.93 13.62
C LYS A 361 -19.26 -2.61 14.97
N SER A 362 -18.60 -1.79 15.79
CA SER A 362 -19.01 -1.56 17.17
C SER A 362 -18.36 -0.33 17.81
N PRO A 363 -19.09 0.43 18.64
CA PRO A 363 -18.52 1.55 19.42
C PRO A 363 -17.53 1.10 20.50
N LYS A 364 -17.39 -0.22 20.75
CA LYS A 364 -16.36 -0.77 21.66
C LYS A 364 -14.94 -0.72 21.09
N THR A 365 -14.76 -0.19 19.88
CA THR A 365 -13.45 0.04 19.28
C THR A 365 -13.21 1.53 19.16
N THR A 366 -12.23 2.06 19.87
CA THR A 366 -11.89 3.50 19.85
C THR A 366 -10.43 3.70 19.48
N ILE A 367 -10.07 4.93 19.10
CA ILE A 367 -8.70 5.31 18.80
C ILE A 367 -8.27 6.52 19.65
N ASP A 368 -6.98 6.65 19.90
CA ASP A 368 -6.39 7.86 20.45
C ASP A 368 -6.26 8.91 19.33
N THR A 369 -7.33 9.68 19.11
CA THR A 369 -7.39 10.71 18.06
C THR A 369 -6.33 11.80 18.27
N MET A 370 -6.03 12.15 19.52
CA MET A 370 -5.02 13.16 19.85
C MET A 370 -3.61 12.68 19.55
N GLN A 371 -3.28 11.42 19.87
CA GLN A 371 -1.99 10.84 19.52
C GLN A 371 -1.87 10.64 18.00
N TYR A 372 -2.96 10.31 17.30
CA TYR A 372 -2.95 10.27 15.83
C TYR A 372 -2.73 11.65 15.21
N ALA A 373 -3.41 12.70 15.70
CA ALA A 373 -3.16 14.07 15.26
C ALA A 373 -1.70 14.51 15.50
N GLN A 374 -1.12 14.17 16.65
CA GLN A 374 0.31 14.40 16.92
C GLN A 374 1.22 13.71 15.90
N ALA A 375 0.92 12.47 15.52
CA ALA A 375 1.65 11.77 14.48
C ALA A 375 1.52 12.47 13.11
N ARG A 376 0.33 12.97 12.74
CA ARG A 376 0.13 13.72 11.49
C ARG A 376 0.86 15.06 11.49
N VAL A 377 0.87 15.75 12.63
CA VAL A 377 1.67 16.97 12.80
C VAL A 377 3.16 16.68 12.64
N PHE A 378 3.64 15.59 13.25
CA PHE A 378 5.02 15.15 13.11
C PHE A 378 5.37 14.86 11.64
N ASP A 379 4.48 14.17 10.91
CA ASP A 379 4.63 13.90 9.47
C ASP A 379 4.76 15.20 8.65
N ILE A 380 3.94 16.21 8.97
CA ILE A 380 4.03 17.54 8.37
C ILE A 380 5.38 18.19 8.68
N PHE A 381 5.84 18.10 9.94
CA PHE A 381 7.10 18.70 10.39
C PHE A 381 8.29 18.16 9.61
N ILE A 382 8.37 16.84 9.38
CA ILE A 382 9.47 16.20 8.64
C ILE A 382 9.29 16.18 7.11
N GLY A 383 8.16 16.67 6.60
CA GLY A 383 7.86 16.69 5.18
C GLY A 383 7.63 15.29 4.56
N ASP A 384 7.04 14.37 5.34
CA ASP A 384 6.72 13.02 4.87
C ASP A 384 5.37 13.04 4.14
N TRP A 385 5.41 13.09 2.80
CA TRP A 385 4.23 13.28 1.93
C TRP A 385 3.51 11.97 1.56
N ASP A 386 4.14 10.81 1.76
CA ASP A 386 3.58 9.52 1.36
C ASP A 386 2.90 8.78 2.51
N ARG A 387 1.97 9.45 3.19
CA ARG A 387 1.29 8.92 4.37
C ARG A 387 -0.07 8.33 4.02
N HIS A 388 -0.10 7.14 3.46
CA HIS A 388 -1.32 6.38 3.18
C HIS A 388 -1.64 5.37 4.29
N GLN A 389 -2.81 4.73 4.19
CA GLN A 389 -3.35 3.83 5.22
C GLN A 389 -2.44 2.65 5.57
N ASP A 390 -1.57 2.20 4.67
CA ASP A 390 -0.66 1.10 4.94
C ASP A 390 0.59 1.53 5.69
N ASN A 391 0.87 2.83 5.85
CA ASN A 391 2.01 3.31 6.67
C ASN A 391 1.66 3.36 8.18
N TRP A 392 0.57 2.71 8.58
CA TRP A 392 0.13 2.64 9.97
C TRP A 392 -0.09 1.21 10.42
N LYS A 393 0.34 0.94 11.65
CA LYS A 393 -0.19 -0.12 12.50
C LYS A 393 -0.91 0.52 13.68
N TRP A 394 -1.77 -0.25 14.31
CA TRP A 394 -2.59 0.22 15.42
C TRP A 394 -2.42 -0.74 16.59
N ILE A 395 -1.94 -0.22 17.70
CA ILE A 395 -1.60 -0.96 18.92
C ILE A 395 -2.79 -0.86 19.86
N GLY A 396 -3.48 -1.99 20.08
CA GLY A 396 -4.73 -2.05 20.82
C GLY A 396 -4.54 -2.48 22.27
N PHE A 397 -5.20 -1.77 23.18
CA PHE A 397 -5.25 -2.02 24.62
C PHE A 397 -6.70 -2.22 25.04
N LYS A 398 -7.02 -3.36 25.65
CA LYS A 398 -8.38 -3.71 26.06
C LYS A 398 -8.57 -3.41 27.55
N ASN A 399 -9.60 -2.62 27.88
CA ASN A 399 -9.97 -2.35 29.26
C ASN A 399 -10.88 -3.45 29.85
N GLU A 400 -11.20 -3.34 31.14
CA GLU A 400 -12.04 -4.29 31.87
C GLU A 400 -13.47 -4.39 31.31
N GLU A 401 -14.02 -3.28 30.81
CA GLU A 401 -15.35 -3.23 30.16
C GLU A 401 -15.36 -3.87 28.75
N GLY A 402 -14.20 -4.27 28.26
CA GLY A 402 -14.00 -4.90 26.96
C GLY A 402 -13.91 -3.94 25.77
N ILE A 403 -13.79 -2.64 26.02
CA ILE A 403 -13.48 -1.61 25.01
C ILE A 403 -11.99 -1.73 24.65
N THR A 404 -11.70 -1.77 23.34
CA THR A 404 -10.32 -1.77 22.85
C THR A 404 -9.96 -0.38 22.33
N HIS A 405 -8.98 0.25 22.97
CA HIS A 405 -8.46 1.56 22.59
C HIS A 405 -7.16 1.40 21.78
N TYR A 406 -7.13 1.96 20.57
CA TYR A 406 -6.01 1.82 19.66
C TYR A 406 -5.15 3.08 19.57
N LYS A 407 -3.84 2.89 19.66
CA LYS A 407 -2.83 3.93 19.48
C LYS A 407 -2.09 3.76 18.15
N PRO A 408 -1.77 4.86 17.45
CA PRO A 408 -1.09 4.79 16.16
C PRO A 408 0.37 4.35 16.31
N TYR A 409 0.82 3.52 15.39
CA TYR A 409 2.22 3.16 15.14
C TYR A 409 2.53 3.52 13.69
N PRO A 410 3.09 4.70 13.40
CA PRO A 410 3.60 5.01 12.08
C PRO A 410 4.75 4.08 11.70
N LYS A 411 4.72 3.58 10.47
CA LYS A 411 5.84 2.89 9.83
C LYS A 411 6.18 3.56 8.51
N ASP A 412 7.24 3.07 7.88
CA ASP A 412 7.64 3.44 6.51
C ASP A 412 7.90 4.95 6.36
N ARG A 413 9.14 5.36 6.65
CA ARG A 413 9.58 6.76 6.72
C ARG A 413 10.47 7.16 5.55
N ASP A 414 10.33 6.46 4.43
CA ASP A 414 11.21 6.61 3.27
C ASP A 414 11.07 7.96 2.56
N HIS A 415 9.92 8.60 2.70
CA HIS A 415 9.60 9.87 2.04
C HIS A 415 9.82 11.10 2.93
N ALA A 416 10.26 10.90 4.18
CA ALA A 416 10.72 11.98 5.04
C ALA A 416 11.92 12.72 4.41
N PHE A 417 11.95 14.04 4.59
CA PHE A 417 13.02 14.89 4.09
C PHE A 417 13.23 14.85 2.56
N SER A 418 12.20 14.49 1.78
CA SER A 418 12.30 14.36 0.33
C SER A 418 12.93 15.60 -0.32
N ARG A 419 13.98 15.40 -1.10
CA ARG A 419 14.69 16.45 -1.83
C ARG A 419 14.35 16.35 -3.30
N MET A 420 13.73 17.39 -3.83
CA MET A 420 13.26 17.48 -5.21
C MET A 420 13.81 18.79 -5.79
N ASN A 421 15.12 18.83 -6.05
CA ASN A 421 15.79 19.98 -6.66
C ASN A 421 16.01 19.71 -8.16
N GLY A 422 16.25 20.76 -8.96
CA GLY A 422 16.37 20.65 -10.42
C GLY A 422 15.10 21.02 -11.18
N LEU A 423 15.25 21.27 -12.48
CA LEU A 423 14.20 21.87 -13.31
C LEU A 423 12.95 20.99 -13.41
N PHE A 424 13.11 19.67 -13.57
CA PHE A 424 11.99 18.73 -13.65
C PHE A 424 11.13 18.79 -12.40
N TYR A 425 11.78 18.71 -11.23
CA TYR A 425 11.08 18.71 -9.95
C TYR A 425 10.47 20.06 -9.61
N TYR A 426 11.13 21.17 -9.95
CA TYR A 426 10.57 22.51 -9.79
C TYR A 426 9.24 22.71 -10.55
N LEU A 427 9.12 22.08 -11.72
CA LEU A 427 7.87 22.06 -12.50
C LEU A 427 6.86 21.05 -11.95
N ALA A 428 7.33 19.88 -11.48
CA ALA A 428 6.48 18.81 -10.98
C ALA A 428 5.89 19.09 -9.57
N ASP A 429 6.59 19.86 -8.73
CA ASP A 429 6.22 20.26 -7.36
C ASP A 429 5.12 21.35 -7.32
N ARG A 430 4.25 21.36 -8.32
CA ARG A 430 3.10 22.27 -8.44
C ARG A 430 1.81 21.51 -8.21
N ASP A 431 0.89 22.13 -7.48
CA ASP A 431 -0.44 21.57 -7.18
C ASP A 431 -1.22 21.11 -8.44
N TRP A 432 -0.91 21.68 -9.62
CA TRP A 432 -1.53 21.29 -10.90
C TRP A 432 -0.81 20.14 -11.63
N ALA A 433 0.44 19.84 -11.29
CA ALA A 433 1.25 18.82 -11.97
C ALA A 433 1.20 17.47 -11.22
N ILE A 434 1.79 17.42 -10.02
CA ILE A 434 1.75 16.22 -9.16
C ILE A 434 1.19 16.65 -7.79
N PRO A 435 -0.13 16.56 -7.57
CA PRO A 435 -0.81 17.19 -6.44
C PRO A 435 -0.54 16.52 -5.08
N PHE A 436 0.39 15.57 -5.03
CA PHE A 436 0.67 14.73 -3.86
C PHE A 436 2.15 14.69 -3.46
N ARG A 437 3.03 15.42 -4.15
CA ARG A 437 4.44 15.55 -3.80
C ARG A 437 4.71 16.93 -3.24
N GLU A 438 5.65 16.99 -2.30
CA GLU A 438 6.09 18.24 -1.67
C GLU A 438 7.60 18.14 -1.40
N ASN A 439 8.36 19.15 -1.79
CA ASN A 439 9.78 19.25 -1.44
C ASN A 439 10.00 19.64 0.03
N PHE A 440 10.98 19.03 0.69
CA PHE A 440 11.38 19.39 2.05
C PHE A 440 12.24 20.66 2.09
N ASN A 441 11.56 21.78 2.33
CA ASN A 441 12.13 23.12 2.49
C ASN A 441 12.24 23.55 3.96
N ASP A 442 12.99 24.62 4.22
CA ASP A 442 13.09 25.24 5.55
C ASP A 442 11.81 25.99 6.00
N HIS A 443 10.91 26.25 5.07
CA HIS A 443 9.55 26.73 5.32
C HIS A 443 8.50 25.76 4.76
N PHE A 444 7.28 25.81 5.29
CA PHE A 444 6.18 25.00 4.77
C PHE A 444 5.59 25.58 3.49
N THR A 445 5.65 24.79 2.43
CA THR A 445 4.92 24.99 1.17
C THR A 445 3.89 23.85 0.99
N GLY A 446 3.00 23.99 0.01
CA GLY A 446 2.10 22.92 -0.46
C GLY A 446 1.48 21.98 0.59
N ILE A 447 0.95 22.50 1.72
CA ILE A 447 0.33 21.67 2.78
C ILE A 447 -0.73 20.68 2.25
N LYS A 448 -1.46 21.06 1.20
CA LYS A 448 -2.40 20.16 0.52
C LYS A 448 -1.65 18.96 -0.07
N SER A 449 -0.63 19.21 -0.88
CA SER A 449 0.18 18.17 -1.53
C SER A 449 0.89 17.27 -0.53
N LEU A 450 1.41 17.84 0.56
CA LEU A 450 2.03 17.11 1.66
C LEU A 450 1.06 16.14 2.39
N THR A 451 -0.25 16.41 2.38
CA THR A 451 -1.20 15.68 3.23
C THR A 451 -2.27 14.90 2.47
N ILE A 452 -2.43 15.12 1.17
CA ILE A 452 -3.54 14.57 0.38
C ILE A 452 -3.61 13.04 0.39
N LYS A 453 -2.47 12.35 0.44
CA LYS A 453 -2.42 10.88 0.45
C LYS A 453 -3.00 10.24 1.72
N GLY A 454 -2.95 10.95 2.84
CA GLY A 454 -3.55 10.52 4.11
C GLY A 454 -4.97 11.02 4.33
N ALA A 455 -5.40 12.01 3.54
CA ALA A 455 -6.62 12.77 3.79
C ALA A 455 -7.87 11.88 3.97
N SER A 456 -7.99 10.78 3.23
CA SER A 456 -9.13 9.86 3.38
C SER A 456 -9.19 9.22 4.77
N LEU A 457 -8.06 8.72 5.29
CA LEU A 457 -8.00 8.13 6.62
C LEU A 457 -8.14 9.21 7.70
N ASP A 458 -7.50 10.37 7.48
CA ASP A 458 -7.51 11.50 8.41
C ASP A 458 -8.93 12.06 8.59
N ARG A 459 -9.71 12.20 7.51
CA ARG A 459 -11.10 12.65 7.56
C ARG A 459 -11.98 11.73 8.38
N VAL A 460 -11.81 10.42 8.25
CA VAL A 460 -12.60 9.43 9.02
C VAL A 460 -12.22 9.45 10.50
N LEU A 461 -10.91 9.45 10.80
CA LEU A 461 -10.44 9.24 12.17
C LEU A 461 -10.37 10.51 13.01
N LEU A 462 -10.23 11.69 12.39
CA LEU A 462 -9.98 12.96 13.08
C LEU A 462 -11.15 13.94 13.00
N ALA A 463 -12.31 13.50 12.49
CA ALA A 463 -13.51 14.33 12.34
C ALA A 463 -13.97 14.98 13.67
N GLY A 464 -13.72 14.32 14.80
CA GLY A 464 -14.07 14.83 16.13
C GLY A 464 -13.18 15.95 16.68
N LEU A 465 -12.01 16.21 16.08
CA LEU A 465 -11.06 17.19 16.64
C LEU A 465 -11.37 18.63 16.23
N SER A 466 -11.33 19.53 17.21
CA SER A 466 -11.46 20.98 17.00
C SER A 466 -10.15 21.63 16.53
N LYS A 467 -10.23 22.88 16.05
CA LYS A 467 -9.04 23.69 15.77
C LYS A 467 -8.09 23.76 16.97
N LYS A 468 -8.64 23.90 18.18
CA LYS A 468 -7.87 23.98 19.42
C LYS A 468 -7.07 22.70 19.67
N ASP A 469 -7.65 21.54 19.37
CA ASP A 469 -7.00 20.24 19.52
C ASP A 469 -5.81 20.10 18.55
N TRP A 470 -5.99 20.51 17.30
CA TRP A 470 -4.91 20.54 16.32
C TRP A 470 -3.77 21.49 16.72
N LEU A 471 -4.09 22.69 17.22
CA LEU A 471 -3.08 23.63 17.72
C LEU A 471 -2.37 23.10 18.98
N LYS A 472 -3.09 22.36 19.84
CA LYS A 472 -2.49 21.67 20.98
C LYS A 472 -1.53 20.56 20.55
N ALA A 473 -1.90 19.76 19.54
CA ALA A 473 -1.01 18.77 18.94
C ALA A 473 0.24 19.42 18.32
N ALA A 474 0.08 20.55 17.62
CA ALA A 474 1.18 21.35 17.07
C ALA A 474 2.13 21.85 18.15
N SER A 475 1.59 22.46 19.22
CA SER A 475 2.39 22.94 20.34
C SER A 475 3.13 21.80 21.04
N LYS A 476 2.48 20.65 21.25
CA LYS A 476 3.11 19.49 21.90
C LYS A 476 4.31 18.98 21.09
N ILE A 477 4.12 18.71 19.80
CA ILE A 477 5.22 18.26 18.92
C ILE A 477 6.33 19.30 18.86
N ASN A 478 5.98 20.59 18.71
CA ASN A 478 6.99 21.63 18.65
C ASN A 478 7.82 21.75 19.94
N ASN A 479 7.21 21.54 21.11
CA ASN A 479 7.90 21.61 22.40
C ASN A 479 8.77 20.37 22.65
N GLN A 480 8.35 19.19 22.19
CA GLN A 480 9.12 17.95 22.31
C GLN A 480 10.36 17.94 21.40
N LEU A 481 10.23 18.47 20.18
CA LEU A 481 11.32 18.50 19.20
C LEU A 481 12.19 19.76 19.37
N THR A 482 12.88 19.88 20.51
CA THR A 482 13.80 20.99 20.76
C THR A 482 14.96 21.02 19.76
N GLU A 483 15.66 22.15 19.67
CA GLU A 483 16.84 22.24 18.80
C GLU A 483 17.91 21.22 19.16
N ALA A 484 18.11 20.95 20.46
CA ALA A 484 19.05 19.93 20.94
C ALA A 484 18.64 18.51 20.53
N VAL A 485 17.33 18.19 20.55
CA VAL A 485 16.81 16.92 20.02
C VAL A 485 17.08 16.82 18.51
N ILE A 486 16.84 17.89 17.76
CA ILE A 486 17.07 17.93 16.31
C ILE A 486 18.56 17.76 15.98
N ASP A 487 19.45 18.42 16.73
CA ASP A 487 20.90 18.29 16.55
C ASP A 487 21.39 16.89 16.90
N SER A 488 20.85 16.29 17.97
CA SER A 488 21.21 14.92 18.36
C SER A 488 20.71 13.89 17.33
N ALA A 489 19.57 14.15 16.68
CA ALA A 489 19.01 13.26 15.68
C ALA A 489 19.90 13.06 14.45
N LYS A 490 20.74 14.04 14.10
CA LYS A 490 21.70 13.91 13.00
C LYS A 490 22.76 12.83 13.25
N LEU A 491 23.05 12.52 14.51
CA LEU A 491 24.04 11.51 14.91
C LEU A 491 23.58 10.08 14.57
N ALA A 492 22.30 9.89 14.27
CA ALA A 492 21.76 8.62 13.79
C ALA A 492 22.22 8.29 12.35
N PHE A 493 22.72 9.27 11.59
CA PHE A 493 23.33 9.01 10.29
C PHE A 493 24.75 8.46 10.43
N PRO A 494 25.24 7.69 9.43
CA PRO A 494 26.66 7.35 9.34
C PRO A 494 27.56 8.59 9.42
N ILE A 495 28.70 8.47 10.11
CA ILE A 495 29.61 9.58 10.44
C ILE A 495 29.87 10.54 9.26
N PRO A 496 30.19 10.07 8.03
CA PRO A 496 30.50 10.97 6.90
C PRO A 496 29.34 11.87 6.45
N LEU A 497 28.10 11.56 6.86
CA LEU A 497 26.88 12.27 6.45
C LEU A 497 26.32 13.19 7.54
N GLN A 498 26.79 13.07 8.79
CA GLN A 498 26.29 13.86 9.92
C GLN A 498 26.49 15.37 9.69
N GLU A 499 27.68 15.77 9.23
CA GLU A 499 28.01 17.18 8.93
C GLU A 499 27.70 17.60 7.47
N LYS A 500 27.05 16.72 6.70
CA LYS A 500 26.55 17.01 5.34
C LYS A 500 25.03 17.12 5.34
N SER A 501 24.34 16.11 4.80
CA SER A 501 22.89 16.06 4.74
C SER A 501 22.24 16.06 6.13
N GLY A 502 22.88 15.47 7.16
CA GLY A 502 22.40 15.49 8.53
C GLY A 502 22.27 16.92 9.08
N LYS A 503 23.32 17.73 8.94
CA LYS A 503 23.33 19.15 9.33
C LYS A 503 22.31 19.97 8.54
N GLU A 504 22.23 19.78 7.22
CA GLU A 504 21.26 20.50 6.39
C GLU A 504 19.81 20.20 6.81
N ILE A 505 19.48 18.94 7.06
CA ILE A 505 18.15 18.54 7.53
C ILE A 505 17.86 19.15 8.90
N ALA A 506 18.81 19.10 9.83
CA ALA A 506 18.67 19.69 11.15
C ALA A 506 18.40 21.20 11.09
N GLU A 507 19.15 21.94 10.29
CA GLU A 507 18.96 23.39 10.10
C GLU A 507 17.58 23.73 9.50
N LYS A 508 17.13 22.96 8.51
CA LYS A 508 15.77 23.09 7.94
C LYS A 508 14.70 22.83 8.98
N LEU A 509 14.83 21.78 9.79
CA LEU A 509 13.87 21.45 10.84
C LEU A 509 13.78 22.55 11.90
N LYS A 510 14.91 23.12 12.33
CA LYS A 510 14.94 24.26 13.27
C LYS A 510 14.14 25.45 12.74
N LYS A 511 14.36 25.82 11.47
CA LYS A 511 13.59 26.90 10.81
C LYS A 511 12.09 26.58 10.71
N ARG A 512 11.73 25.33 10.40
CA ARG A 512 10.32 24.88 10.33
C ARG A 512 9.60 24.99 11.67
N LYS A 513 10.29 24.94 12.82
CA LYS A 513 9.63 25.08 14.14
C LYS A 513 8.76 26.34 14.22
N VAL A 514 9.24 27.45 13.67
CA VAL A 514 8.56 28.76 13.69
C VAL A 514 7.24 28.72 12.92
N GLY A 515 7.18 27.97 11.81
CA GLY A 515 6.02 27.91 10.92
C GLY A 515 5.01 26.80 11.22
N LEU A 516 5.31 25.88 12.15
CA LEU A 516 4.57 24.63 12.29
C LEU A 516 3.10 24.85 12.65
N THR A 517 2.82 25.77 13.58
CA THR A 517 1.45 26.10 14.00
C THR A 517 0.58 26.55 12.82
N LYS A 518 1.12 27.43 11.95
CA LYS A 518 0.40 27.94 10.77
C LYS A 518 0.20 26.86 9.71
N ALA A 519 1.18 25.96 9.54
CA ALA A 519 1.07 24.81 8.65
C ALA A 519 -0.06 23.86 9.11
N VAL A 520 -0.13 23.56 10.41
CA VAL A 520 -1.17 22.71 10.99
C VAL A 520 -2.55 23.37 10.93
N GLU A 521 -2.64 24.68 11.13
CA GLU A 521 -3.89 25.43 10.94
C GLU A 521 -4.40 25.31 9.50
N LYS A 522 -3.53 25.47 8.50
CA LYS A 522 -3.89 25.28 7.09
C LYS A 522 -4.36 23.86 6.81
N TYR A 523 -3.73 22.86 7.41
CA TYR A 523 -4.16 21.47 7.29
C TYR A 523 -5.53 21.21 7.93
N TYR A 524 -5.77 21.73 9.13
CA TYR A 524 -7.08 21.69 9.79
C TYR A 524 -8.19 22.27 8.90
N GLN A 525 -7.93 23.41 8.24
CA GLN A 525 -8.88 24.04 7.31
C GLN A 525 -9.20 23.13 6.11
N LEU A 526 -8.22 22.38 5.59
CA LEU A 526 -8.45 21.42 4.51
C LEU A 526 -9.35 20.26 4.94
N LEU A 527 -9.21 19.79 6.18
CA LEU A 527 -10.03 18.71 6.74
C LEU A 527 -11.42 19.19 7.17
N SER A 528 -11.55 20.42 7.69
CA SER A 528 -12.79 20.91 8.31
C SER A 528 -13.74 21.59 7.34
N LYS A 529 -13.33 21.80 6.08
CA LYS A 529 -14.17 22.42 5.05
C LYS A 529 -15.41 21.59 4.74
N GLU A 530 -15.25 20.28 4.64
CA GLU A 530 -16.31 19.29 4.41
C GLU A 530 -16.02 18.12 5.35
N VAL A 531 -16.94 17.83 6.27
CA VAL A 531 -16.70 16.88 7.36
C VAL A 531 -17.68 15.72 7.27
N ASP A 532 -17.12 14.51 7.27
CA ASP A 532 -17.88 13.27 7.36
C ASP A 532 -17.89 12.81 8.83
N ILE A 533 -19.08 12.65 9.40
CA ILE A 533 -19.33 12.15 10.74
C ILE A 533 -20.01 10.80 10.60
N VAL A 534 -19.27 9.74 10.92
CA VAL A 534 -19.66 8.36 10.62
C VAL A 534 -19.97 7.61 11.92
N GLY A 535 -21.15 7.00 11.98
CA GLY A 535 -21.56 6.07 13.03
C GLY A 535 -20.93 4.69 12.86
N THR A 536 -21.60 3.67 13.38
CA THR A 536 -21.21 2.26 13.26
C THR A 536 -22.36 1.44 12.66
N ASN A 537 -22.17 0.13 12.49
CA ASN A 537 -23.22 -0.79 12.09
C ASN A 537 -24.15 -1.16 13.27
N LYS A 538 -24.21 -0.31 14.29
CA LYS A 538 -25.10 -0.40 15.46
C LYS A 538 -26.03 0.80 15.44
N ALA A 539 -27.10 0.73 16.21
CA ALA A 539 -28.07 1.81 16.27
C ALA A 539 -27.50 2.98 17.08
N GLU A 540 -27.41 4.14 16.44
CA GLU A 540 -26.97 5.39 17.06
C GLU A 540 -28.03 6.50 17.00
N PHE A 541 -27.92 7.43 17.94
CA PHE A 541 -28.67 8.66 18.01
C PHE A 541 -27.76 9.84 17.68
N PHE A 542 -28.06 10.53 16.58
CA PHE A 542 -27.39 11.74 16.13
C PHE A 542 -28.19 12.97 16.54
N SER A 543 -27.66 13.76 17.48
CA SER A 543 -28.23 15.05 17.89
C SER A 543 -27.51 16.19 17.18
N VAL A 544 -28.26 16.96 16.39
CA VAL A 544 -27.76 18.12 15.63
C VAL A 544 -28.48 19.38 16.10
N GLN A 545 -27.73 20.33 16.65
CA GLN A 545 -28.26 21.60 17.16
C GLN A 545 -27.73 22.76 16.31
N ARG A 546 -28.63 23.45 15.62
CA ARG A 546 -28.34 24.69 14.89
C ARG A 546 -28.43 25.87 15.86
N LEU A 547 -27.31 26.55 16.08
CA LEU A 547 -27.22 27.67 17.02
C LEU A 547 -27.59 29.01 16.35
N PRO A 548 -28.02 30.02 17.12
CA PRO A 548 -28.37 31.34 16.59
C PRO A 548 -27.25 32.01 15.79
N SER A 549 -25.98 31.75 16.15
CA SER A 549 -24.78 32.22 15.44
C SER A 549 -24.61 31.63 14.03
N GLY A 550 -25.31 30.53 13.72
CA GLY A 550 -25.14 29.74 12.50
C GLY A 550 -24.28 28.50 12.67
N ASP A 551 -23.60 28.39 13.81
CA ASP A 551 -22.82 27.22 14.20
C ASP A 551 -23.71 25.98 14.33
N VAL A 552 -23.11 24.81 14.17
CA VAL A 552 -23.80 23.53 14.30
C VAL A 552 -23.06 22.66 15.31
N PHE A 553 -23.73 22.30 16.40
CA PHE A 553 -23.24 21.31 17.35
C PHE A 553 -23.78 19.94 16.97
N VAL A 554 -22.88 18.95 16.83
CA VAL A 554 -23.22 17.56 16.54
C VAL A 554 -22.74 16.70 17.69
N ALA A 555 -23.59 15.79 18.16
CA ALA A 555 -23.24 14.74 19.12
C ALA A 555 -23.84 13.39 18.71
N ILE A 556 -23.11 12.31 18.95
CA ILE A 556 -23.51 10.94 18.66
C ILE A 556 -23.49 10.12 19.95
N TYR A 557 -24.53 9.31 20.14
CA TYR A 557 -24.71 8.40 21.26
C TYR A 557 -25.17 7.03 20.77
N PRO A 558 -24.97 5.94 21.52
CA PRO A 558 -25.77 4.74 21.33
C PRO A 558 -27.25 5.09 21.43
N ARG A 559 -28.09 4.51 20.55
CA ARG A 559 -29.52 4.84 20.52
C ARG A 559 -30.25 4.42 21.80
N ASP A 560 -29.77 3.35 22.44
CA ASP A 560 -30.33 2.77 23.66
C ASP A 560 -29.77 3.39 24.96
N ASP A 561 -28.70 4.18 24.88
CA ASP A 561 -28.03 4.78 26.03
C ASP A 561 -27.44 6.14 25.68
N THR A 562 -28.24 7.20 25.83
CA THR A 562 -27.82 8.58 25.56
C THR A 562 -26.89 9.17 26.62
N THR A 563 -26.55 8.41 27.67
CA THR A 563 -25.55 8.84 28.68
C THR A 563 -24.12 8.62 28.21
N LYS A 564 -23.92 7.75 27.20
CA LYS A 564 -22.60 7.42 26.65
C LYS A 564 -22.31 8.23 25.39
N LEU A 565 -21.52 9.30 25.53
CA LEU A 565 -21.07 10.10 24.40
C LEU A 565 -20.04 9.33 23.55
N LEU A 566 -20.30 9.18 22.25
CA LEU A 566 -19.34 8.60 21.30
C LEU A 566 -18.47 9.67 20.65
N LEU A 567 -19.08 10.78 20.25
CA LEU A 567 -18.42 11.91 19.60
C LEU A 567 -19.25 13.17 19.79
N SER A 568 -18.59 14.31 20.01
CA SER A 568 -19.22 15.63 19.90
C SER A 568 -18.28 16.66 19.29
N ARG A 569 -18.81 17.56 18.46
CA ARG A 569 -18.07 18.70 17.93
C ARG A 569 -19.00 19.86 17.54
N THR A 570 -18.55 21.08 17.79
CA THR A 570 -19.14 22.30 17.23
C THR A 570 -18.41 22.70 15.95
N PHE A 571 -19.18 22.98 14.90
CA PHE A 571 -18.71 23.42 13.59
C PHE A 571 -19.10 24.87 13.35
N TYR A 572 -18.18 25.63 12.74
CA TYR A 572 -18.32 27.07 12.53
C TYR A 572 -18.48 27.41 11.04
N PRO A 573 -19.41 28.29 10.62
CA PRO A 573 -19.67 28.58 9.21
C PRO A 573 -18.50 29.19 8.43
N ASN A 574 -17.55 29.82 9.13
CA ASN A 574 -16.32 30.35 8.53
C ASN A 574 -15.27 29.26 8.26
N GLU A 575 -15.41 28.08 8.85
CA GLU A 575 -14.48 26.94 8.71
C GLU A 575 -15.10 25.80 7.89
N THR A 576 -16.39 25.52 8.10
CA THR A 576 -17.10 24.35 7.57
C THR A 576 -18.24 24.76 6.66
N LYS A 577 -18.26 24.21 5.44
CA LYS A 577 -19.31 24.41 4.45
C LYS A 577 -20.41 23.35 4.54
N GLU A 578 -20.01 22.13 4.87
CA GLU A 578 -20.88 20.95 4.85
C GLU A 578 -20.50 19.94 5.93
N ILE A 579 -21.52 19.37 6.57
CA ILE A 579 -21.43 18.26 7.52
C ILE A 579 -22.25 17.12 6.94
N ARG A 580 -21.65 15.94 6.75
CA ARG A 580 -22.31 14.74 6.25
C ARG A 580 -22.37 13.71 7.37
N LEU A 581 -23.57 13.31 7.75
CA LEU A 581 -23.83 12.31 8.78
C LEU A 581 -24.09 10.96 8.11
N PHE A 582 -23.39 9.91 8.55
CA PHE A 582 -23.51 8.56 8.03
C PHE A 582 -23.96 7.59 9.13
N GLY A 583 -25.15 7.00 9.00
CA GLY A 583 -25.71 6.00 9.93
C GLY A 583 -25.21 4.57 9.68
N LEU A 584 -24.89 4.23 8.43
CA LEU A 584 -24.46 2.90 8.00
C LEU A 584 -25.59 1.85 8.13
N ALA A 585 -25.38 0.74 8.85
CA ALA A 585 -26.31 -0.39 8.86
C ALA A 585 -27.22 -0.45 10.10
N GLY A 586 -27.02 0.45 11.07
CA GLY A 586 -27.84 0.53 12.28
C GLY A 586 -29.28 0.94 11.99
N ILE A 587 -30.18 0.79 12.98
CA ILE A 587 -31.47 1.49 12.95
C ILE A 587 -31.25 2.80 13.68
N ASP A 588 -30.94 3.87 12.95
CA ASP A 588 -30.47 5.12 13.51
C ASP A 588 -31.59 6.13 13.74
N SER A 589 -31.28 7.16 14.52
CA SER A 589 -32.18 8.29 14.73
C SER A 589 -31.42 9.61 14.64
N PHE A 590 -31.83 10.46 13.69
CA PHE A 590 -31.29 11.78 13.48
C PHE A 590 -32.28 12.83 13.97
N TYR A 591 -31.86 13.63 14.95
CA TYR A 591 -32.67 14.71 15.52
C TYR A 591 -32.00 16.05 15.27
N ILE A 592 -32.63 16.87 14.45
CA ILE A 592 -32.14 18.18 14.02
C ILE A 592 -33.06 19.25 14.60
N ALA A 593 -32.49 20.16 15.39
CA ALA A 593 -33.24 21.19 16.07
C ALA A 593 -32.49 22.54 16.09
N GLY A 594 -33.18 23.58 16.53
CA GLY A 594 -32.61 24.92 16.71
C GLY A 594 -33.04 25.92 15.65
N ASN A 595 -32.82 27.20 15.96
CA ASN A 595 -33.26 28.33 15.13
C ASN A 595 -32.06 29.18 14.74
N SER A 596 -31.90 29.45 13.45
CA SER A 596 -30.77 30.21 12.93
C SER A 596 -31.16 31.07 11.72
N ASN A 597 -30.48 32.20 11.52
CA ASN A 597 -30.67 33.01 10.31
C ASN A 597 -30.04 32.32 9.08
N LYS A 598 -28.82 31.78 9.23
CA LYS A 598 -28.06 31.06 8.21
C LYS A 598 -27.24 29.98 8.91
N SER A 599 -27.27 28.75 8.40
CA SER A 599 -26.55 27.62 9.00
C SER A 599 -25.68 26.87 7.98
N ILE A 600 -24.87 25.93 8.47
CA ILE A 600 -24.04 25.01 7.69
C ILE A 600 -24.95 23.99 6.99
N LEU A 601 -24.57 23.53 5.79
CA LEU A 601 -25.27 22.42 5.12
C LEU A 601 -25.07 21.13 5.91
N VAL A 602 -26.15 20.48 6.31
CA VAL A 602 -26.14 19.14 6.92
C VAL A 602 -26.70 18.18 5.90
N ARG A 603 -26.06 17.05 5.65
CA ARG A 603 -26.61 15.95 4.85
C ARG A 603 -26.68 14.70 5.69
N ILE A 604 -27.73 13.92 5.48
CA ILE A 604 -27.92 12.65 6.16
C ILE A 604 -27.90 11.55 5.12
N ALA A 605 -26.98 10.61 5.29
CA ALA A 605 -27.01 9.30 4.68
C ALA A 605 -27.23 8.31 5.81
N GLY A 606 -28.40 7.68 5.86
CA GLY A 606 -28.68 6.63 6.84
C GLY A 606 -27.91 5.36 6.49
N GLY A 607 -28.63 4.34 6.07
CA GLY A 607 -28.15 3.29 5.18
C GLY A 607 -29.19 2.20 5.02
N ASP A 608 -28.85 0.95 5.32
CA ASP A 608 -29.76 -0.20 5.08
C ASP A 608 -30.83 -0.36 6.17
N GLY A 609 -30.69 0.34 7.30
CA GLY A 609 -31.63 0.29 8.42
C GLY A 609 -32.87 1.18 8.24
N ASN A 610 -33.92 0.90 9.02
CA ASN A 610 -35.13 1.71 9.07
C ASN A 610 -34.90 2.98 9.92
N ASP A 611 -34.14 3.91 9.36
CA ASP A 611 -33.70 5.11 10.06
C ASP A 611 -34.82 6.13 10.24
N LYS A 612 -34.76 6.89 11.34
CA LYS A 612 -35.71 7.96 11.62
C LYS A 612 -35.01 9.31 11.54
N VAL A 613 -35.55 10.24 10.74
CA VAL A 613 -35.09 11.63 10.68
C VAL A 613 -36.20 12.54 11.20
N ILE A 614 -35.89 13.34 12.22
CA ILE A 614 -36.77 14.37 12.78
C ILE A 614 -36.05 15.71 12.66
N ASP A 615 -36.52 16.58 11.77
CA ASP A 615 -36.01 17.95 11.63
C ASP A 615 -37.09 18.96 12.08
N ILE A 616 -36.87 19.54 13.25
CA ILE A 616 -37.68 20.64 13.80
C ILE A 616 -36.92 21.98 13.78
N SER A 617 -35.86 22.07 12.99
CA SER A 617 -35.03 23.27 12.90
C SER A 617 -35.61 24.32 11.94
N THR A 618 -35.30 25.60 12.19
CA THR A 618 -35.66 26.71 11.31
C THR A 618 -34.43 27.46 10.82
N VAL A 619 -34.27 27.59 9.50
CA VAL A 619 -33.20 28.40 8.86
C VAL A 619 -33.83 29.43 7.93
N LYS A 620 -33.67 30.72 8.23
CA LYS A 620 -34.39 31.82 7.54
C LYS A 620 -33.87 32.14 6.12
N LEU A 621 -32.56 32.05 5.89
CA LEU A 621 -31.91 32.44 4.63
C LEU A 621 -31.27 31.24 3.91
N GLY A 622 -31.69 31.01 2.66
CA GLY A 622 -31.24 29.90 1.78
C GLY A 622 -32.30 28.81 1.60
N THR A 623 -32.02 27.79 0.77
CA THR A 623 -32.84 26.57 0.70
C THR A 623 -32.73 25.78 2.01
N LYS A 624 -33.72 24.94 2.36
CA LYS A 624 -33.60 24.02 3.51
C LYS A 624 -32.26 23.27 3.40
N LYS A 625 -31.42 23.42 4.41
CA LYS A 625 -30.01 22.96 4.42
C LYS A 625 -29.84 21.63 5.17
N THR A 626 -30.87 20.79 5.14
CA THR A 626 -30.86 19.41 5.64
C THR A 626 -31.26 18.51 4.47
#